data_AF-A0A2E7CEM6-F1
#
_entry.id   AF-A0A2E7CEM6-F1
#
_cell.length_a   1.000
_cell.length_b   1.000
_cell.length_c   1.000
_cell.angle_alpha   90.00
_cell.angle_beta   90.00
_cell.angle_gamma   90.00
#
_symmetry.space_group_name_H-M   'P 1'
#
loop_
_entity.id
_entity.type
_entity.pdbx_description
1 polymer ?
#
loop_
_entity_poly.entity_id
_entity_poly.type
_entity_poly.pdbx_seq_one_letter_code
_entity_poly.pdbx_strand_id
1 'polypeptide(L)'
;HNPVEDSGLKVFDEAGRKSTPTMERSITRTMLDLAQEDHDLIHLMQGLVKPLASDVDVDEVHGAWLTARMDDLEAMFPETEGALIHDAHAPLLLDLSRGSAVGWLPAWLEANGLDVQEVSHAATAMNRHCGAGELSPGQRWTWAQALQEDHLLLRQVRKAPEGTMLAAALDGDGDRCLMLVAEREGPAVVDGDAMALRLLNAAARDRAWTVAASIESDLALTSRASAMPHVNQVLETAVGDRWLSVALAEGSTAALPAVMGVEDSGHLVLPSRREGGWSLVGDGAASLVAVLLAGLGRQGGVQQTGGWKRRTSIAPSDRSRWTGTGPLAEAVRSAVRSTLPDAKDVTSGGLEAEPNLLLVQGTLDGARFSFGVRNSGTQAKTSLSARTDEPRLEERMVALLQAVDDALRPALAPS
;
A
#
# COMPACT_ATOMS: atom_id res chain seq x y z
N HIS A 1 -0.21 -11.37 2.87
CA HIS A 1 -0.42 -11.85 1.48
C HIS A 1 0.39 -13.07 1.00
N ASN A 2 1.41 -13.58 1.71
CA ASN A 2 2.16 -14.77 1.24
C ASN A 2 1.31 -16.06 1.22
N PRO A 3 1.72 -17.10 0.46
CA PRO A 3 1.10 -18.42 0.53
C PRO A 3 1.07 -19.00 1.95
N VAL A 4 0.15 -19.93 2.22
CA VAL A 4 -0.09 -20.51 3.57
C VAL A 4 1.10 -21.29 4.14
N GLU A 5 2.00 -21.76 3.27
CA GLU A 5 3.26 -22.41 3.67
C GLU A 5 4.29 -21.44 4.26
N ASP A 6 4.15 -20.14 4.01
CA ASP A 6 5.00 -19.10 4.57
C ASP A 6 4.41 -18.58 5.90
N SER A 7 5.29 -18.22 6.84
CA SER A 7 4.91 -17.53 8.06
C SER A 7 5.97 -16.50 8.45
N GLY A 8 5.59 -15.52 9.26
CA GLY A 8 6.47 -14.43 9.65
C GLY A 8 6.14 -13.88 11.04
N LEU A 9 7.13 -13.22 11.64
CA LEU A 9 7.00 -12.52 12.91
C LEU A 9 7.21 -11.02 12.67
N LYS A 10 6.21 -10.21 13.02
CA LYS A 10 6.31 -8.74 13.04
C LYS A 10 6.45 -8.30 14.49
N VAL A 11 7.43 -7.44 14.78
CA VAL A 11 7.65 -6.89 16.13
C VAL A 11 7.26 -5.42 16.15
N PHE A 12 6.46 -5.07 17.13
CA PHE A 12 6.03 -3.69 17.39
C PHE A 12 6.56 -3.26 18.76
N ASP A 13 6.95 -2.00 18.89
CA ASP A 13 7.31 -1.40 20.17
C ASP A 13 6.07 -1.01 21.00
N GLU A 14 6.29 -0.51 22.21
CA GLU A 14 5.19 -0.06 23.10
C GLU A 14 4.32 1.05 22.50
N ALA A 15 4.86 1.78 21.51
CA ALA A 15 4.15 2.83 20.78
C ALA A 15 3.40 2.31 19.55
N GLY A 16 3.40 1.00 19.31
CA GLY A 16 2.79 0.38 18.15
C GLY A 16 3.55 0.64 16.85
N ARG A 17 4.83 1.04 16.91
CA ARG A 17 5.68 1.25 15.74
C ARG A 17 6.42 -0.03 15.42
N LYS A 18 6.62 -0.30 14.13
CA LYS A 18 7.44 -1.44 13.68
C LYS A 18 8.89 -1.30 14.13
N SER A 19 9.56 -2.44 14.26
CA SER A 19 10.98 -2.52 14.58
C SER A 19 11.84 -1.63 13.68
N THR A 20 12.88 -1.03 14.27
CA THR A 20 13.89 -0.29 13.52
C THR A 20 15.04 -1.22 13.11
N PRO A 21 15.86 -0.88 12.08
CA PRO A 21 17.02 -1.68 11.72
C PRO A 21 17.99 -1.91 12.87
N THR A 22 18.09 -0.95 13.81
CA THR A 22 18.91 -1.11 15.02
C THR A 22 18.30 -2.12 15.98
N MET A 23 16.98 -2.08 16.19
CA MET A 23 16.26 -3.07 16.99
C MET A 23 16.35 -4.47 16.38
N GLU A 24 16.15 -4.60 15.07
CA GLU A 24 16.27 -5.86 14.33
C GLU A 24 17.67 -6.45 14.47
N ARG A 25 18.74 -5.67 14.25
CA ARG A 25 20.12 -6.13 14.48
C ARG A 25 20.35 -6.58 15.93
N SER A 26 19.78 -5.88 16.89
CA SER A 26 19.88 -6.26 18.31
C SER A 26 19.19 -7.60 18.56
N ILE A 27 17.95 -7.76 18.09
CA ILE A 27 17.18 -9.01 18.22
C ILE A 27 17.92 -10.15 17.52
N THR A 28 18.38 -9.96 16.29
CA THR A 28 19.13 -10.96 15.54
C THR A 28 20.40 -11.38 16.27
N ARG A 29 21.18 -10.42 16.79
CA ARG A 29 22.38 -10.74 17.57
C ARG A 29 22.04 -11.54 18.81
N THR A 30 21.05 -11.11 19.59
CA THR A 30 20.61 -11.84 20.79
C THR A 30 20.13 -13.25 20.44
N MET A 31 19.36 -13.43 19.36
CA MET A 31 18.91 -14.74 18.90
C MET A 31 20.07 -15.65 18.49
N LEU A 32 21.08 -15.11 17.79
CA LEU A 32 22.27 -15.87 17.38
C LEU A 32 23.14 -16.24 18.58
N ASP A 33 23.33 -15.32 19.53
CA ASP A 33 24.08 -15.56 20.76
C ASP A 33 23.40 -16.67 21.58
N LEU A 34 22.06 -16.58 21.76
CA LEU A 34 21.25 -17.61 22.45
C LEU A 34 21.26 -18.97 21.73
N ALA A 35 21.42 -19.01 20.41
CA ALA A 35 21.48 -20.24 19.64
C ALA A 35 22.88 -20.88 19.63
N GLN A 36 23.94 -20.10 19.90
CA GLN A 36 25.33 -20.55 19.97
C GLN A 36 25.73 -20.99 21.38
N GLU A 37 25.18 -20.34 22.40
CA GLU A 37 25.31 -20.79 23.77
C GLU A 37 24.51 -22.11 23.92
N ASP A 38 25.17 -23.18 24.38
CA ASP A 38 24.57 -24.46 24.78
C ASP A 38 23.78 -24.24 26.09
N HIS A 39 22.90 -23.25 26.08
CA HIS A 39 22.08 -22.87 27.20
C HIS A 39 20.95 -23.88 27.31
N ASP A 40 20.86 -24.51 28.48
CA ASP A 40 19.63 -25.12 28.99
C ASP A 40 18.56 -24.02 29.18
N LEU A 41 18.03 -23.50 28.07
CA LEU A 41 16.82 -22.65 28.01
C LEU A 41 15.60 -23.38 28.62
N ILE A 42 15.77 -24.65 28.98
CA ILE A 42 14.90 -25.44 29.86
C ILE A 42 14.47 -24.62 31.10
N HIS A 43 15.34 -23.78 31.69
CA HIS A 43 14.95 -22.95 32.83
C HIS A 43 13.91 -21.86 32.50
N LEU A 44 13.89 -21.34 31.25
CA LEU A 44 12.83 -20.44 30.76
C LEU A 44 11.52 -21.21 30.48
N MET A 45 11.61 -22.49 30.13
CA MET A 45 10.45 -23.38 29.95
C MET A 45 9.88 -23.93 31.26
N GLN A 46 10.66 -23.92 32.35
CA GLN A 46 10.27 -24.45 33.67
C GLN A 46 9.23 -23.58 34.39
N GLY A 47 9.09 -22.32 34.00
CA GLY A 47 7.87 -21.56 34.27
C GLY A 47 6.85 -21.90 33.20
N LEU A 48 6.01 -22.91 33.45
CA LEU A 48 4.83 -23.18 32.62
C LEU A 48 4.13 -21.84 32.34
N VAL A 49 4.31 -21.31 31.13
CA VAL A 49 3.41 -20.30 30.59
C VAL A 49 2.11 -21.04 30.46
N LYS A 50 1.32 -21.05 31.53
CA LYS A 50 -0.08 -21.41 31.43
C LYS A 50 -0.61 -20.52 30.33
N PRO A 51 -1.24 -21.06 29.27
CA PRO A 51 -2.06 -20.22 28.41
C PRO A 51 -2.88 -19.38 29.37
N LEU A 52 -2.75 -18.05 29.31
CA LEU A 52 -3.78 -17.22 29.90
C LEU A 52 -5.02 -17.68 29.14
N ALA A 53 -5.89 -18.44 29.81
CA ALA A 53 -7.23 -18.66 29.34
C ALA A 53 -7.82 -17.26 29.29
N SER A 54 -7.79 -16.71 28.10
CA SER A 54 -8.27 -15.39 27.79
C SER A 54 -9.70 -15.64 27.38
N ASP A 55 -10.66 -15.32 28.26
CA ASP A 55 -12.09 -15.26 27.91
C ASP A 55 -12.39 -14.08 26.93
N VAL A 56 -11.35 -13.55 26.28
CA VAL A 56 -11.43 -12.45 25.32
C VAL A 56 -11.90 -13.00 24.00
N ASP A 57 -13.09 -12.59 23.60
CA ASP A 57 -13.57 -12.73 22.24
C ASP A 57 -12.78 -11.75 21.35
N VAL A 58 -11.87 -12.29 20.54
CA VAL A 58 -11.01 -11.49 19.65
C VAL A 58 -11.81 -10.75 18.59
N ASP A 59 -12.91 -11.35 18.13
CA ASP A 59 -13.79 -10.76 17.12
C ASP A 59 -14.52 -9.55 17.71
N GLU A 60 -14.98 -9.66 18.97
CA GLU A 60 -15.54 -8.53 19.72
C GLU A 60 -14.51 -7.41 19.93
N VAL A 61 -13.26 -7.75 20.29
CA VAL A 61 -12.19 -6.76 20.46
C VAL A 61 -11.89 -6.01 19.16
N HIS A 62 -11.80 -6.72 18.04
CA HIS A 62 -11.58 -6.09 16.73
C HIS A 62 -12.74 -5.17 16.34
N GLY A 63 -13.99 -5.62 16.52
CA GLY A 63 -15.18 -4.83 16.26
C GLY A 63 -15.24 -3.57 17.13
N ALA A 64 -15.03 -3.70 18.44
CA ALA A 64 -15.03 -2.57 19.37
C ALA A 64 -13.92 -1.55 19.05
N TRP A 65 -12.74 -2.03 18.67
CA TRP A 65 -11.64 -1.18 18.25
C TRP A 65 -11.95 -0.43 16.95
N LEU A 66 -12.54 -1.10 15.95
CA LEU A 66 -12.91 -0.44 14.69
C LEU A 66 -14.03 0.59 14.91
N THR A 67 -14.98 0.33 15.80
CA THR A 67 -16.00 1.32 16.21
C THR A 67 -15.35 2.56 16.80
N ALA A 68 -14.43 2.41 17.76
CA ALA A 68 -13.72 3.56 18.33
C ALA A 68 -12.89 4.31 17.27
N ARG A 69 -12.33 3.58 16.31
CA ARG A 69 -11.57 4.17 15.20
C ARG A 69 -12.47 4.90 14.19
N MET A 70 -13.70 4.44 13.98
CA MET A 70 -14.67 5.10 13.11
C MET A 70 -14.98 6.52 13.58
N ASP A 71 -15.13 6.73 14.90
CA ASP A 71 -15.35 8.06 15.50
C ASP A 71 -14.22 9.04 15.16
N ASP A 72 -12.97 8.57 15.20
CA ASP A 72 -11.79 9.37 14.82
C ASP A 72 -11.76 9.66 13.31
N LEU A 73 -12.09 8.65 12.51
CA LEU A 73 -12.10 8.76 11.05
C LEU A 73 -13.21 9.69 10.56
N GLU A 74 -14.36 9.74 11.22
CA GLU A 74 -15.43 10.68 10.91
C GLU A 74 -14.95 12.13 11.08
N ALA A 75 -14.23 12.42 12.18
CA ALA A 75 -13.65 13.74 12.40
C ALA A 75 -12.55 14.09 11.38
N MET A 76 -11.88 13.09 10.81
CA MET A 76 -10.88 13.26 9.76
C MET A 76 -11.50 13.41 8.36
N PHE A 77 -12.61 12.72 8.09
CA PHE A 77 -13.27 12.61 6.79
C PHE A 77 -14.78 12.85 6.91
N PRO A 78 -15.22 14.11 7.12
CA PRO A 78 -16.61 14.42 7.49
C PRO A 78 -17.62 14.38 6.32
N GLU A 79 -17.21 14.00 5.10
CA GLU A 79 -17.99 14.11 3.86
C GLU A 79 -19.37 13.41 3.87
N THR A 80 -19.51 12.33 4.65
CA THR A 80 -20.75 11.56 4.77
C THR A 80 -21.47 11.73 6.11
N GLU A 81 -21.02 12.67 6.96
CA GLU A 81 -21.62 12.91 8.27
C GLU A 81 -21.71 11.63 9.13
N GLY A 82 -20.65 10.81 9.09
CA GLY A 82 -20.54 9.57 9.87
C GLY A 82 -21.19 8.33 9.24
N ALA A 83 -21.93 8.47 8.12
CA ALA A 83 -22.58 7.34 7.47
C ALA A 83 -21.62 6.56 6.56
N LEU A 84 -21.63 5.23 6.64
CA LEU A 84 -21.00 4.37 5.64
C LEU A 84 -21.93 4.26 4.43
N ILE A 85 -21.51 4.81 3.29
CA ILE A 85 -22.34 4.86 2.06
C ILE A 85 -21.85 3.84 1.05
N HIS A 86 -22.77 3.03 0.51
CA HIS A 86 -22.58 2.18 -0.66
C HIS A 86 -23.80 2.29 -1.59
N ASP A 87 -23.68 3.10 -2.65
CA ASP A 87 -24.76 3.37 -3.60
C ASP A 87 -24.82 2.27 -4.68
N ALA A 88 -25.25 1.08 -4.28
CA ALA A 88 -25.48 -0.03 -5.21
C ALA A 88 -26.75 -0.81 -4.84
N HIS A 89 -27.37 -1.44 -5.84
CA HIS A 89 -28.49 -2.36 -5.62
C HIS A 89 -28.04 -3.77 -5.21
N ALA A 90 -26.76 -4.09 -5.44
CA ALA A 90 -26.15 -5.36 -5.08
C ALA A 90 -25.28 -5.17 -3.84
N PRO A 91 -25.12 -6.21 -3.00
CA PRO A 91 -24.26 -6.13 -1.83
C PRO A 91 -22.82 -5.78 -2.22
N LEU A 92 -22.12 -5.08 -1.33
CA LEU A 92 -20.68 -4.88 -1.44
C LEU A 92 -19.98 -6.23 -1.26
N LEU A 93 -19.27 -6.70 -2.29
CA LEU A 93 -18.51 -7.93 -2.17
C LEU A 93 -17.27 -7.71 -1.30
N LEU A 94 -17.03 -8.59 -0.34
CA LEU A 94 -15.86 -8.57 0.53
C LEU A 94 -15.00 -9.80 0.25
N ASP A 95 -13.73 -9.57 -0.08
CA ASP A 95 -12.72 -10.63 -0.13
C ASP A 95 -11.74 -10.44 1.02
N LEU A 96 -11.93 -11.21 2.09
CA LEU A 96 -11.11 -11.09 3.30
C LEU A 96 -9.94 -12.08 3.31
N SER A 97 -9.56 -12.60 2.14
CA SER A 97 -8.43 -13.51 1.90
C SER A 97 -8.43 -14.78 2.75
N ARG A 98 -9.58 -15.20 3.29
CA ARG A 98 -9.69 -16.24 4.31
C ARG A 98 -8.84 -15.95 5.58
N GLY A 99 -8.56 -14.66 5.81
CA GLY A 99 -7.62 -14.14 6.79
C GLY A 99 -8.27 -13.71 8.10
N SER A 100 -7.57 -12.82 8.82
CA SER A 100 -7.93 -12.37 10.17
C SER A 100 -9.28 -11.66 10.27
N ALA A 101 -9.77 -11.06 9.18
CA ALA A 101 -10.99 -10.25 9.20
C ALA A 101 -12.30 -11.05 8.99
N VAL A 102 -12.22 -12.32 8.56
CA VAL A 102 -13.39 -13.10 8.13
C VAL A 102 -14.42 -13.30 9.25
N GLY A 103 -13.96 -13.47 10.49
CA GLY A 103 -14.83 -13.77 11.64
C GLY A 103 -15.70 -12.61 12.10
N TRP A 104 -15.28 -11.37 11.84
CA TRP A 104 -15.86 -10.20 12.52
C TRP A 104 -16.25 -9.05 11.59
N LEU A 105 -15.50 -8.79 10.51
CA LEU A 105 -15.69 -7.58 9.71
C LEU A 105 -17.02 -7.55 8.95
N PRO A 106 -17.51 -8.65 8.32
CA PRO A 106 -18.81 -8.63 7.65
C PRO A 106 -19.95 -8.26 8.61
N ALA A 107 -20.02 -8.91 9.77
CA ALA A 107 -21.05 -8.63 10.78
C ALA A 107 -20.96 -7.19 11.31
N TRP A 108 -19.75 -6.65 11.48
CA TRP A 108 -19.56 -5.26 11.87
C TRP A 108 -20.06 -4.28 10.81
N LEU A 109 -19.80 -4.53 9.52
CA LEU A 109 -20.27 -3.67 8.42
C LEU A 109 -21.81 -3.72 8.30
N GLU A 110 -22.41 -4.90 8.45
CA GLU A 110 -23.87 -5.08 8.47
C GLU A 110 -24.52 -4.33 9.63
N ALA A 111 -23.93 -4.41 10.83
CA ALA A 111 -24.38 -3.66 12.01
C ALA A 111 -24.29 -2.13 11.80
N ASN A 112 -23.42 -1.67 10.90
CA ASN A 112 -23.27 -0.26 10.52
C ASN A 112 -24.01 0.09 9.21
N GLY A 113 -24.98 -0.73 8.81
CA GLY A 113 -25.96 -0.38 7.77
C GLY A 113 -25.57 -0.70 6.33
N LEU A 114 -24.51 -1.48 6.11
CA LEU A 114 -24.12 -1.94 4.78
C LEU A 114 -24.70 -3.32 4.47
N ASP A 115 -25.10 -3.53 3.22
CA ASP A 115 -25.37 -4.86 2.67
C ASP A 115 -24.07 -5.41 2.07
N VAL A 116 -23.54 -6.51 2.63
CA VAL A 116 -22.24 -7.06 2.26
C VAL A 116 -22.32 -8.55 1.97
N GLN A 117 -21.42 -9.04 1.12
CA GLN A 117 -21.29 -10.47 0.85
C GLN A 117 -19.82 -10.87 0.87
N GLU A 118 -19.42 -11.63 1.89
CA GLU A 118 -18.08 -12.20 2.00
C GLU A 118 -17.91 -13.36 1.01
N VAL A 119 -16.84 -13.38 0.22
CA VAL A 119 -16.62 -14.36 -0.85
C VAL A 119 -15.42 -15.28 -0.63
N SER A 120 -14.49 -14.93 0.26
CA SER A 120 -13.23 -15.65 0.45
C SER A 120 -13.38 -16.96 1.23
N HIS A 121 -14.52 -17.19 1.90
CA HIS A 121 -14.84 -18.49 2.52
C HIS A 121 -14.74 -19.67 1.52
N ALA A 122 -14.98 -19.41 0.23
CA ALA A 122 -14.88 -20.39 -0.85
C ALA A 122 -13.43 -20.69 -1.29
N ALA A 123 -12.44 -19.92 -0.80
CA ALA A 123 -11.03 -20.15 -1.10
C ALA A 123 -10.54 -21.46 -0.48
N THR A 124 -9.69 -22.18 -1.22
CA THR A 124 -9.11 -23.44 -0.75
C THR A 124 -8.07 -23.24 0.35
N ALA A 125 -7.40 -22.08 0.35
CA ALA A 125 -6.42 -21.68 1.35
C ALA A 125 -6.39 -20.13 1.45
N MET A 126 -5.87 -19.63 2.57
CA MET A 126 -5.61 -18.19 2.74
C MET A 126 -4.69 -17.67 1.63
N ASN A 127 -4.97 -16.47 1.12
CA ASN A 127 -4.23 -15.81 0.03
C ASN A 127 -4.11 -16.63 -1.28
N ARG A 128 -4.98 -17.63 -1.52
CA ARG A 128 -4.97 -18.41 -2.77
C ARG A 128 -6.23 -18.12 -3.57
N HIS A 129 -6.06 -17.53 -4.75
CA HIS A 129 -7.16 -17.10 -5.62
C HIS A 129 -8.12 -16.12 -4.94
N CYS A 130 -7.61 -15.33 -3.98
CA CYS A 130 -8.37 -14.40 -3.16
C CYS A 130 -7.46 -13.34 -2.51
N GLY A 131 -8.10 -12.29 -2.00
CA GLY A 131 -7.49 -11.22 -1.21
C GLY A 131 -6.77 -10.15 -2.02
N ALA A 132 -6.49 -9.02 -1.37
CA ALA A 132 -5.80 -7.89 -2.00
C ALA A 132 -4.40 -8.23 -2.52
N GLY A 133 -3.77 -9.28 -1.99
CA GLY A 133 -2.43 -9.71 -2.38
C GLY A 133 -2.28 -10.18 -3.84
N GLU A 134 -3.37 -10.62 -4.46
CA GLU A 134 -3.39 -11.07 -5.86
C GLU A 134 -3.90 -10.00 -6.84
N LEU A 135 -4.36 -8.85 -6.33
CA LEU A 135 -4.70 -7.69 -7.15
C LEU A 135 -3.49 -6.78 -7.29
N SER A 136 -3.29 -6.19 -8.46
CA SER A 136 -2.20 -5.22 -8.68
C SER A 136 -2.72 -3.81 -8.96
N PRO A 137 -2.01 -2.77 -8.49
CA PRO A 137 -2.33 -1.38 -8.79
C PRO A 137 -2.51 -1.12 -10.29
N GLY A 138 -3.56 -0.38 -10.66
CA GLY A 138 -3.87 -0.03 -12.04
C GLY A 138 -4.42 -1.16 -12.93
N GLN A 139 -4.62 -2.38 -12.41
CA GLN A 139 -5.24 -3.46 -13.19
C GLN A 139 -6.68 -3.15 -13.58
N ARG A 140 -7.03 -3.57 -14.80
CA ARG A 140 -8.35 -3.44 -15.41
C ARG A 140 -8.67 -4.70 -16.17
N TRP A 141 -9.93 -5.10 -16.13
CA TRP A 141 -10.45 -6.22 -16.90
C TRP A 141 -11.61 -5.74 -17.75
N THR A 142 -11.86 -6.42 -18.86
CA THR A 142 -13.21 -6.45 -19.42
C THR A 142 -14.12 -7.31 -18.55
N TRP A 143 -15.44 -7.11 -18.61
CA TRP A 143 -16.40 -7.97 -17.90
C TRP A 143 -16.23 -9.46 -18.24
N ALA A 144 -15.86 -9.78 -19.48
CA ALA A 144 -15.63 -11.16 -19.92
C ALA A 144 -14.33 -11.74 -19.33
N GLN A 145 -13.26 -10.95 -19.27
CA GLN A 145 -12.00 -11.36 -18.67
C GLN A 145 -12.15 -11.61 -17.16
N ALA A 146 -12.82 -10.72 -16.43
CA ALA A 146 -13.02 -10.86 -15.00
C ALA A 146 -13.70 -12.19 -14.60
N LEU A 147 -14.67 -12.65 -15.41
CA LEU A 147 -15.34 -13.94 -15.19
C LEU A 147 -14.47 -15.17 -15.43
N GLN A 148 -13.36 -15.01 -16.16
CA GLN A 148 -12.41 -16.07 -16.50
C GLN A 148 -11.19 -16.11 -15.57
N GLU A 149 -11.01 -15.08 -14.74
CA GLU A 149 -9.95 -15.05 -13.73
C GLU A 149 -10.18 -16.13 -12.67
N ASP A 150 -9.08 -16.66 -12.13
CA ASP A 150 -9.17 -17.63 -11.04
C ASP A 150 -9.57 -16.95 -9.71
N HIS A 151 -9.28 -15.65 -9.58
CA HIS A 151 -9.56 -14.85 -8.40
C HIS A 151 -11.06 -14.81 -8.08
N LEU A 152 -11.44 -15.28 -6.88
CA LEU A 152 -12.84 -15.48 -6.47
C LEU A 152 -13.67 -14.21 -6.55
N LEU A 153 -13.13 -13.07 -6.09
CA LEU A 153 -13.80 -11.78 -6.20
C LEU A 153 -14.15 -11.40 -7.64
N LEU A 154 -13.22 -11.56 -8.58
CA LEU A 154 -13.41 -11.19 -10.00
C LEU A 154 -14.46 -12.06 -10.69
N ARG A 155 -14.59 -13.33 -10.30
CA ARG A 155 -15.66 -14.21 -10.81
C ARG A 155 -17.05 -13.83 -10.29
N GLN A 156 -17.12 -13.11 -9.18
CA GLN A 156 -18.37 -12.75 -8.52
C GLN A 156 -18.86 -11.34 -8.83
N VAL A 157 -17.99 -10.44 -9.27
CA VAL A 157 -18.46 -9.12 -9.73
C VAL A 157 -19.45 -9.26 -10.88
N ARG A 158 -20.38 -8.32 -10.94
CA ARG A 158 -21.42 -8.23 -11.97
C ARG A 158 -21.38 -6.86 -12.59
N LYS A 159 -21.87 -6.77 -13.83
CA LYS A 159 -21.98 -5.50 -14.53
C LYS A 159 -22.84 -4.54 -13.73
N ALA A 160 -22.30 -3.36 -13.45
CA ALA A 160 -22.96 -2.28 -12.73
C ALA A 160 -22.78 -0.95 -13.48
N PRO A 161 -23.55 0.10 -13.14
CA PRO A 161 -23.29 1.44 -13.66
C PRO A 161 -21.85 1.88 -13.43
N GLU A 162 -21.29 2.66 -14.35
CA GLU A 162 -19.94 3.21 -14.21
C GLU A 162 -19.82 4.05 -12.93
N GLY A 163 -18.70 3.88 -12.23
CA GLY A 163 -18.43 4.51 -10.95
C GLY A 163 -19.04 3.79 -9.73
N THR A 164 -19.73 2.66 -9.91
CA THR A 164 -20.23 1.85 -8.79
C THR A 164 -19.07 1.10 -8.11
N MET A 165 -18.96 1.21 -6.79
CA MET A 165 -18.06 0.36 -6.00
C MET A 165 -18.60 -1.07 -5.98
N LEU A 166 -17.82 -2.01 -6.52
CA LEU A 166 -18.21 -3.41 -6.67
C LEU A 166 -17.78 -4.25 -5.47
N ALA A 167 -16.59 -3.99 -4.95
CA ALA A 167 -15.96 -4.84 -3.96
C ALA A 167 -14.85 -4.15 -3.16
N ALA A 168 -14.54 -4.71 -1.99
CA ALA A 168 -13.34 -4.46 -1.22
C ALA A 168 -12.62 -5.77 -0.90
N ALA A 169 -11.30 -5.77 -0.99
CA ALA A 169 -10.43 -6.90 -0.70
C ALA A 169 -9.41 -6.51 0.37
N LEU A 170 -9.24 -7.34 1.40
CA LEU A 170 -8.15 -7.28 2.36
C LEU A 170 -7.15 -8.41 2.07
N ASP A 171 -5.92 -8.31 2.56
CA ASP A 171 -4.99 -9.44 2.54
C ASP A 171 -5.02 -10.25 3.85
N GLY A 172 -4.31 -11.38 3.90
CA GLY A 172 -4.48 -12.38 4.97
C GLY A 172 -4.32 -11.88 6.41
N ASP A 173 -3.39 -10.96 6.67
CA ASP A 173 -3.24 -10.32 7.98
C ASP A 173 -3.98 -8.98 8.11
N GLY A 174 -4.61 -8.51 7.02
CA GLY A 174 -5.54 -7.39 7.03
C GLY A 174 -4.89 -6.02 7.09
N ASP A 175 -3.60 -5.87 6.71
CA ASP A 175 -2.91 -4.58 6.73
C ASP A 175 -3.04 -3.78 5.42
N ARG A 176 -3.64 -4.38 4.39
CA ARG A 176 -3.95 -3.75 3.09
C ARG A 176 -5.42 -3.80 2.77
N CYS A 177 -5.89 -2.80 2.03
CA CYS A 177 -7.19 -2.83 1.36
C CYS A 177 -7.06 -2.39 -0.10
N LEU A 178 -7.71 -3.09 -1.02
CA LEU A 178 -7.89 -2.66 -2.40
C LEU A 178 -9.36 -2.80 -2.76
N MET A 179 -9.84 -2.04 -3.73
CA MET A 179 -11.25 -2.09 -4.12
C MET A 179 -11.40 -2.29 -5.62
N LEU A 180 -12.60 -2.68 -6.03
CA LEU A 180 -12.99 -2.73 -7.44
C LEU A 180 -14.09 -1.71 -7.70
N VAL A 181 -13.93 -0.94 -8.78
CA VAL A 181 -14.96 -0.04 -9.30
C VAL A 181 -15.39 -0.52 -10.69
N ALA A 182 -16.66 -0.32 -11.04
CA ALA A 182 -17.13 -0.52 -12.39
C ALA A 182 -16.65 0.61 -13.31
N GLU A 183 -15.83 0.29 -14.30
CA GLU A 183 -15.59 1.12 -15.48
C GLU A 183 -16.44 0.60 -16.65
N ARG A 184 -16.51 1.37 -17.74
CA ARG A 184 -17.31 1.04 -18.94
C ARG A 184 -17.03 -0.37 -19.49
N GLU A 185 -15.77 -0.76 -19.57
CA GLU A 185 -15.33 -2.03 -20.15
C GLU A 185 -15.39 -3.20 -19.16
N GLY A 186 -15.28 -2.92 -17.86
CA GLY A 186 -15.24 -3.93 -16.80
C GLY A 186 -14.74 -3.38 -15.45
N PRO A 187 -14.42 -4.26 -14.49
CA PRO A 187 -13.92 -3.83 -13.19
C PRO A 187 -12.49 -3.28 -13.32
N ALA A 188 -12.19 -2.27 -12.50
CA ALA A 188 -10.86 -1.69 -12.34
C ALA A 188 -10.47 -1.63 -10.88
N VAL A 189 -9.19 -1.85 -10.59
CA VAL A 189 -8.64 -1.69 -9.24
C VAL A 189 -8.65 -0.21 -8.85
N VAL A 190 -9.15 0.05 -7.64
CA VAL A 190 -8.92 1.29 -6.91
C VAL A 190 -7.79 1.00 -5.92
N ASP A 191 -6.63 1.55 -6.22
CA ASP A 191 -5.39 1.28 -5.49
C ASP A 191 -5.18 2.25 -4.32
N GLY A 192 -4.11 2.04 -3.55
CA GLY A 192 -3.76 2.91 -2.42
C GLY A 192 -3.69 4.38 -2.80
N ASP A 193 -3.17 4.70 -3.99
CA ASP A 193 -2.99 6.08 -4.42
C ASP A 193 -4.35 6.74 -4.72
N ALA A 194 -5.27 6.02 -5.38
CA ALA A 194 -6.63 6.49 -5.63
C ALA A 194 -7.45 6.64 -4.35
N MET A 195 -7.32 5.71 -3.40
CA MET A 195 -7.94 5.83 -2.08
C MET A 195 -7.42 7.04 -1.32
N ALA A 196 -6.10 7.24 -1.26
CA ALA A 196 -5.50 8.40 -0.60
C ALA A 196 -5.97 9.73 -1.22
N LEU A 197 -6.06 9.82 -2.55
CA LEU A 197 -6.59 11.01 -3.20
C LEU A 197 -8.05 11.29 -2.78
N ARG A 198 -8.90 10.26 -2.71
CA ARG A 198 -10.29 10.42 -2.23
C ARG A 198 -10.32 10.92 -0.78
N LEU A 199 -9.53 10.31 0.10
CA LEU A 199 -9.45 10.71 1.50
C LEU A 199 -9.02 12.18 1.63
N LEU A 200 -8.01 12.62 0.88
CA LEU A 200 -7.55 14.01 0.88
C LEU A 200 -8.60 15.00 0.35
N ASN A 201 -9.38 14.59 -0.66
CA ASN A 201 -10.50 15.40 -1.14
C ASN A 201 -11.57 15.59 -0.06
N ALA A 202 -11.88 14.54 0.70
CA ALA A 202 -12.86 14.57 1.79
C ALA A 202 -12.30 15.05 3.15
N ALA A 203 -10.99 15.27 3.24
CA ALA A 203 -10.30 15.55 4.48
C ALA A 203 -10.78 16.84 5.17
N ALA A 204 -10.89 16.79 6.49
CA ALA A 204 -11.24 17.94 7.32
C ALA A 204 -10.34 19.15 7.03
N ARG A 205 -10.96 20.32 6.90
CA ARG A 205 -10.32 21.58 6.46
C ARG A 205 -9.88 22.48 7.63
N ASP A 206 -10.18 22.08 8.86
CA ASP A 206 -9.84 22.78 10.11
C ASP A 206 -8.38 22.55 10.55
N ARG A 207 -7.64 21.72 9.82
CA ARG A 207 -6.26 21.32 10.09
C ARG A 207 -5.47 21.14 8.79
N ALA A 208 -4.16 21.23 8.90
CA ALA A 208 -3.24 21.06 7.80
C ALA A 208 -2.74 19.61 7.72
N TRP A 209 -2.81 19.02 6.53
CA TRP A 209 -2.48 17.63 6.29
C TRP A 209 -1.05 17.44 5.79
N THR A 210 -0.34 16.49 6.42
CA THR A 210 0.93 15.97 5.93
C THR A 210 0.72 14.59 5.32
N VAL A 211 1.14 14.43 4.07
CA VAL A 211 1.00 13.16 3.33
C VAL A 211 2.37 12.58 3.07
N ALA A 212 2.57 11.29 3.34
CA ALA A 212 3.75 10.56 2.93
C ALA A 212 3.36 9.52 1.87
N ALA A 213 4.04 9.52 0.73
CA ALA A 213 3.84 8.54 -0.33
C ALA A 213 5.17 7.89 -0.67
N SER A 214 5.18 6.58 -0.95
CA SER A 214 6.43 5.92 -1.33
C SER A 214 6.87 6.35 -2.73
N ILE A 215 8.13 6.10 -3.07
CA ILE A 215 8.66 6.25 -4.43
C ILE A 215 7.98 5.34 -5.48
N GLU A 216 7.02 4.50 -5.08
CA GLU A 216 6.23 3.67 -5.99
C GLU A 216 4.83 4.23 -6.26
N SER A 217 4.36 5.15 -5.43
CA SER A 217 3.10 5.86 -5.64
C SER A 217 3.09 6.66 -6.94
N ASP A 218 1.90 6.79 -7.53
CA ASP A 218 1.65 7.63 -8.68
C ASP A 218 2.04 9.09 -8.37
N LEU A 219 2.84 9.72 -9.25
CA LEU A 219 3.23 11.11 -9.08
C LEU A 219 2.03 12.05 -9.10
N ALA A 220 0.97 11.70 -9.82
CA ALA A 220 -0.24 12.52 -9.89
C ALA A 220 -0.93 12.64 -8.52
N LEU A 221 -0.85 11.63 -7.65
CA LEU A 221 -1.30 11.76 -6.26
C LEU A 221 -0.54 12.88 -5.56
N THR A 222 0.80 12.84 -5.59
CA THR A 222 1.62 13.84 -4.89
C THR A 222 1.44 15.25 -5.49
N SER A 223 1.39 15.38 -6.81
CA SER A 223 1.18 16.66 -7.49
C SER A 223 -0.19 17.27 -7.16
N ARG A 224 -1.26 16.45 -7.13
CA ARG A 224 -2.60 16.90 -6.74
C ARG A 224 -2.67 17.27 -5.27
N ALA A 225 -2.11 16.43 -4.40
CA ALA A 225 -2.05 16.70 -2.96
C ALA A 225 -1.32 18.02 -2.68
N SER A 226 -0.17 18.27 -3.31
CA SER A 226 0.56 19.55 -3.16
C SER A 226 -0.21 20.77 -3.66
N ALA A 227 -1.19 20.60 -4.54
CA ALA A 227 -2.06 21.69 -5.02
C ALA A 227 -3.27 21.94 -4.12
N MET A 228 -3.54 21.09 -3.12
CA MET A 228 -4.67 21.25 -2.22
C MET A 228 -4.37 22.25 -1.09
N PRO A 229 -5.22 23.26 -0.84
CA PRO A 229 -4.93 24.31 0.16
C PRO A 229 -4.77 23.80 1.60
N HIS A 230 -5.41 22.69 1.96
CA HIS A 230 -5.36 22.09 3.29
C HIS A 230 -4.23 21.07 3.45
N VAL A 231 -3.43 20.82 2.41
CA VAL A 231 -2.24 19.95 2.48
C VAL A 231 -1.01 20.84 2.58
N ASN A 232 -0.31 20.80 3.72
CA ASN A 232 0.87 21.65 3.93
C ASN A 232 2.17 21.01 3.42
N GLN A 233 2.22 19.67 3.38
CA GLN A 233 3.44 18.95 3.14
C GLN A 233 3.14 17.60 2.48
N VAL A 234 3.90 17.31 1.43
CA VAL A 234 3.92 16.00 0.77
C VAL A 234 5.36 15.49 0.83
N LEU A 235 5.52 14.33 1.45
CA LEU A 235 6.79 13.66 1.70
C LEU A 235 6.89 12.45 0.78
N GLU A 236 8.07 12.25 0.18
CA GLU A 236 8.37 11.05 -0.58
C GLU A 236 9.29 10.14 0.24
N THR A 237 8.92 8.87 0.37
CA THR A 237 9.64 7.89 1.21
C THR A 237 10.18 6.72 0.41
N ALA A 238 11.11 5.98 1.01
CA ALA A 238 11.45 4.64 0.54
C ALA A 238 10.24 3.70 0.56
N VAL A 239 10.38 2.55 -0.11
CA VAL A 239 9.35 1.52 -0.15
C VAL A 239 9.34 0.76 1.18
N GLY A 240 8.15 0.52 1.71
CA GLY A 240 7.91 -0.16 2.96
C GLY A 240 7.19 0.73 3.97
N ASP A 241 6.11 0.20 4.52
CA ASP A 241 5.26 0.79 5.56
C ASP A 241 6.00 1.53 6.68
N ARG A 242 7.12 1.00 7.18
CA ARG A 242 7.94 1.61 8.22
C ARG A 242 8.37 3.03 7.85
N TRP A 243 8.74 3.27 6.59
CA TRP A 243 9.25 4.57 6.17
C TRP A 243 8.15 5.63 6.09
N LEU A 244 6.90 5.22 5.83
CA LEU A 244 5.74 6.10 5.93
C LEU A 244 5.56 6.57 7.37
N SER A 245 5.51 5.64 8.34
CA SER A 245 5.35 5.99 9.76
C SER A 245 6.51 6.84 10.29
N VAL A 246 7.75 6.59 9.83
CA VAL A 246 8.92 7.41 10.20
C VAL A 246 8.79 8.84 9.64
N ALA A 247 8.40 8.99 8.38
CA ALA A 247 8.24 10.30 7.76
C ALA A 247 7.12 11.15 8.42
N LEU A 248 6.09 10.49 8.94
CA LEU A 248 4.93 11.13 9.56
C LEU A 248 5.02 11.24 11.10
N ALA A 249 6.12 10.78 11.70
CA ALA A 249 6.24 10.66 13.15
C ALA A 249 5.99 11.99 13.87
N GLU A 250 6.53 13.11 13.36
CA GLU A 250 6.32 14.43 13.97
C GLU A 250 4.83 14.85 13.91
N GLY A 251 4.21 14.73 12.74
CA GLY A 251 2.80 15.09 12.54
C GLY A 251 1.82 14.21 13.33
N SER A 252 2.21 12.98 13.68
CA SER A 252 1.40 12.08 14.53
C SER A 252 1.34 12.47 16.01
N THR A 253 2.15 13.43 16.47
CA THR A 253 2.17 13.86 17.88
C THR A 253 1.07 14.87 18.23
N ALA A 254 0.37 15.41 17.23
CA ALA A 254 -0.72 16.35 17.45
C ALA A 254 -1.88 15.69 18.22
N ALA A 255 -2.66 16.50 18.96
CA ALA A 255 -3.85 16.02 19.66
C ALA A 255 -4.86 15.36 18.71
N LEU A 256 -4.99 15.92 17.50
CA LEU A 256 -5.75 15.37 16.39
C LEU A 256 -4.86 15.32 15.14
N PRO A 257 -4.16 14.19 14.89
CA PRO A 257 -3.24 14.08 13.78
C PRO A 257 -3.95 14.19 12.44
N ALA A 258 -3.35 14.98 11.55
CA ALA A 258 -3.77 15.13 10.16
C ALA A 258 -2.65 14.60 9.27
N VAL A 259 -2.40 13.29 9.39
CA VAL A 259 -1.32 12.62 8.66
C VAL A 259 -1.84 11.40 7.93
N MET A 260 -1.27 11.12 6.76
CA MET A 260 -1.64 9.96 5.96
C MET A 260 -0.42 9.41 5.24
N GLY A 261 -0.14 8.13 5.43
CA GLY A 261 0.87 7.40 4.66
C GLY A 261 0.19 6.52 3.62
N VAL A 262 0.77 6.41 2.43
CA VAL A 262 0.22 5.60 1.34
C VAL A 262 1.31 4.83 0.59
N GLU A 263 1.02 3.56 0.36
CA GLU A 263 1.60 2.77 -0.72
C GLU A 263 0.50 2.35 -1.71
N ASP A 264 0.84 2.27 -2.98
CA ASP A 264 -0.09 1.86 -4.03
C ASP A 264 -0.69 0.45 -3.83
N SER A 265 0.03 -0.41 -3.10
CA SER A 265 -0.41 -1.76 -2.72
C SER A 265 -1.68 -1.82 -1.85
N GLY A 266 -2.21 -0.67 -1.44
CA GLY A 266 -3.40 -0.59 -0.58
C GLY A 266 -3.08 -0.50 0.91
N HIS A 267 -1.80 -0.38 1.27
CA HIS A 267 -1.37 -0.14 2.65
C HIS A 267 -1.48 1.36 2.97
N LEU A 268 -2.57 1.76 3.61
CA LEU A 268 -2.77 3.13 4.09
C LEU A 268 -2.45 3.22 5.58
N VAL A 269 -1.51 4.10 5.94
CA VAL A 269 -1.13 4.38 7.31
C VAL A 269 -1.94 5.58 7.80
N LEU A 270 -2.92 5.30 8.66
CA LEU A 270 -3.77 6.32 9.29
C LEU A 270 -3.54 6.35 10.80
N PRO A 271 -3.77 7.49 11.47
CA PRO A 271 -3.69 7.55 12.92
C PRO A 271 -4.62 6.54 13.59
N SER A 272 -4.11 5.89 14.64
CA SER A 272 -4.88 5.01 15.52
C SER A 272 -4.61 5.41 16.96
N ARG A 273 -5.66 5.59 17.76
CA ARG A 273 -5.50 5.89 19.19
C ARG A 273 -4.78 4.75 19.90
N ARG A 274 -3.96 5.13 20.88
CA ARG A 274 -3.35 4.24 21.86
C ARG A 274 -3.29 4.93 23.22
N GLU A 275 -2.93 4.20 24.26
CA GLU A 275 -2.65 4.81 25.56
C GLU A 275 -1.51 5.84 25.42
N GLY A 276 -1.77 7.09 25.82
CA GLY A 276 -0.79 8.16 25.78
C GLY A 276 -0.54 8.79 24.40
N GLY A 277 -1.40 8.56 23.39
CA GLY A 277 -1.35 9.32 22.14
C GLY A 277 -1.83 8.53 20.91
N TRP A 278 -1.06 8.60 19.83
CA TRP A 278 -1.38 8.01 18.54
C TRP A 278 -0.27 7.07 18.06
N SER A 279 -0.65 6.04 17.33
CA SER A 279 0.24 5.21 16.51
C SER A 279 -0.12 5.37 15.04
N LEU A 280 0.80 4.93 14.18
CA LEU A 280 0.66 4.93 12.73
C LEU A 280 0.80 3.50 12.23
N VAL A 281 -0.33 2.91 11.85
CA VAL A 281 -0.42 1.51 11.41
C VAL A 281 -1.27 1.41 10.16
N GLY A 282 -0.86 0.53 9.24
CA GLY A 282 -1.72 0.11 8.14
C GLY A 282 -2.75 -0.90 8.61
N ASP A 283 -4.00 -0.63 8.26
CA ASP A 283 -5.15 -1.45 8.61
C ASP A 283 -6.17 -1.38 7.48
N GLY A 284 -6.42 -2.51 6.83
CA GLY A 284 -7.31 -2.60 5.69
C GLY A 284 -8.78 -2.39 6.04
N ALA A 285 -9.22 -2.79 7.22
CA ALA A 285 -10.60 -2.59 7.66
C ALA A 285 -10.86 -1.10 7.96
N ALA A 286 -9.95 -0.45 8.68
CA ALA A 286 -10.00 0.98 8.92
C ALA A 286 -9.85 1.79 7.63
N SER A 287 -9.04 1.32 6.67
CA SER A 287 -8.93 1.93 5.34
C SER A 287 -10.25 1.88 4.58
N LEU A 288 -10.95 0.73 4.61
CA LEU A 288 -12.28 0.59 4.03
C LEU A 288 -13.28 1.55 4.66
N VAL A 289 -13.33 1.60 6.00
CA VAL A 289 -14.20 2.54 6.74
C VAL A 289 -13.88 3.99 6.36
N ALA A 290 -12.59 4.36 6.36
CA ALA A 290 -12.15 5.72 6.04
C ALA A 290 -12.61 6.16 4.65
N VAL A 291 -12.46 5.30 3.63
CA VAL A 291 -12.89 5.69 2.27
C VAL A 291 -14.40 5.75 2.11
N LEU A 292 -15.15 4.92 2.85
CA LEU A 292 -16.62 4.95 2.84
C LEU A 292 -17.13 6.23 3.52
N LEU A 293 -16.51 6.64 4.64
CA LEU A 293 -16.74 7.94 5.29
C LEU A 293 -16.30 9.13 4.43
N ALA A 294 -15.26 8.93 3.63
CA ALA A 294 -14.88 9.91 2.62
C ALA A 294 -15.85 9.93 1.43
N GLY A 295 -16.85 9.04 1.36
CA GLY A 295 -17.88 8.96 0.34
C GLY A 295 -17.48 8.24 -0.96
N LEU A 296 -16.43 7.41 -0.93
CA LEU A 296 -15.98 6.62 -2.08
C LEU A 296 -17.07 5.68 -2.59
N GLY A 297 -17.91 5.15 -1.71
CA GLY A 297 -18.99 4.23 -2.08
C GLY A 297 -20.20 4.90 -2.74
N ARG A 298 -20.25 6.24 -2.86
CA ARG A 298 -21.20 6.93 -3.73
C ARG A 298 -20.89 6.61 -5.19
N GLN A 299 -21.92 6.48 -6.04
CA GLN A 299 -21.68 6.23 -7.46
C GLN A 299 -20.88 7.40 -8.08
N GLY A 300 -19.75 7.08 -8.71
CA GLY A 300 -18.83 8.08 -9.26
C GLY A 300 -17.92 8.75 -8.21
N GLY A 301 -17.94 8.25 -6.97
CA GLY A 301 -17.08 8.75 -5.90
C GLY A 301 -15.60 8.38 -6.09
N VAL A 302 -15.31 7.34 -6.85
CA VAL A 302 -13.94 6.94 -7.16
C VAL A 302 -13.31 7.93 -8.14
N GLN A 303 -12.14 8.44 -7.79
CA GLN A 303 -11.30 9.24 -8.67
C GLN A 303 -9.92 8.59 -8.78
N GLN A 304 -9.58 8.13 -9.98
CA GLN A 304 -8.23 7.69 -10.26
C GLN A 304 -7.27 8.89 -10.18
N THR A 305 -6.05 8.64 -9.71
CA THR A 305 -4.98 9.65 -9.63
C THR A 305 -4.62 10.24 -10.98
N GLY A 306 -4.81 9.49 -12.06
CA GLY A 306 -4.72 9.98 -13.43
C GLY A 306 -3.32 10.26 -13.92
N GLY A 307 -2.28 9.79 -13.22
CA GLY A 307 -0.92 9.75 -13.76
C GLY A 307 -0.66 8.43 -14.50
N TRP A 308 0.61 8.19 -14.80
CA TRP A 308 1.07 6.95 -15.41
C TRP A 308 2.27 6.41 -14.66
N LYS A 309 2.27 5.10 -14.40
CA LYS A 309 3.42 4.38 -13.85
C LYS A 309 3.53 3.00 -14.48
N ARG A 310 4.75 2.53 -14.65
CA ARG A 310 5.04 1.14 -15.06
C ARG A 310 6.30 0.65 -14.38
N ARG A 311 6.24 -0.60 -13.93
CA ARG A 311 7.38 -1.34 -13.39
C ARG A 311 7.71 -2.52 -14.27
N THR A 312 8.98 -2.65 -14.64
CA THR A 312 9.54 -3.84 -15.26
C THR A 312 10.67 -4.39 -14.38
N SER A 313 11.20 -5.55 -14.73
CA SER A 313 12.32 -6.13 -13.99
C SER A 313 13.27 -6.87 -14.91
N ILE A 314 14.57 -6.72 -14.65
CA ILE A 314 15.59 -7.61 -15.16
C ILE A 314 15.61 -8.83 -14.24
N ALA A 315 15.20 -9.97 -14.77
CA ALA A 315 15.14 -11.25 -14.07
C ALA A 315 15.53 -12.39 -15.02
N PRO A 316 16.39 -13.35 -14.59
CA PRO A 316 17.18 -13.28 -13.35
C PRO A 316 18.21 -12.15 -13.38
N SER A 317 18.60 -11.64 -12.20
CA SER A 317 19.62 -10.59 -12.04
C SER A 317 20.63 -10.96 -10.96
N ASP A 318 21.92 -10.79 -11.26
CA ASP A 318 23.01 -10.77 -10.28
C ASP A 318 22.97 -9.43 -9.53
N ARG A 319 22.20 -9.40 -8.45
CA ARG A 319 21.98 -8.22 -7.60
C ARG A 319 23.27 -7.61 -7.07
N SER A 320 24.36 -8.38 -6.94
CA SER A 320 25.64 -7.87 -6.41
C SER A 320 26.29 -6.84 -7.33
N ARG A 321 25.92 -6.83 -8.62
CA ARG A 321 26.46 -5.91 -9.62
C ARG A 321 25.79 -4.53 -9.60
N TRP A 322 24.59 -4.42 -9.01
CA TRP A 322 23.86 -3.16 -8.90
C TRP A 322 23.96 -2.58 -7.49
N THR A 323 24.57 -1.40 -7.36
CA THR A 323 24.80 -0.71 -6.08
C THR A 323 24.16 0.69 -6.02
N GLY A 324 23.38 1.09 -7.05
CA GLY A 324 22.86 2.45 -7.18
C GLY A 324 23.91 3.51 -7.58
N THR A 325 25.19 3.12 -7.70
CA THR A 325 26.32 4.01 -8.00
C THR A 325 27.26 3.39 -9.05
N GLY A 326 28.30 4.11 -9.47
CA GLY A 326 29.32 3.60 -10.38
C GLY A 326 28.89 3.53 -11.86
N PRO A 327 29.56 2.70 -12.68
CA PRO A 327 29.38 2.70 -14.14
C PRO A 327 27.95 2.39 -14.61
N LEU A 328 27.26 1.46 -13.93
CA LEU A 328 25.88 1.13 -14.27
C LEU A 328 24.92 2.27 -13.94
N ALA A 329 25.13 2.97 -12.82
CA ALA A 329 24.35 4.16 -12.50
C ALA A 329 24.58 5.30 -13.52
N GLU A 330 25.82 5.46 -14.02
CA GLU A 330 26.10 6.41 -15.09
C GLU A 330 25.47 6.01 -16.42
N ALA A 331 25.39 4.71 -16.72
CA ALA A 331 24.64 4.20 -17.88
C ALA A 331 23.15 4.59 -17.81
N VAL A 332 22.52 4.49 -16.63
CA VAL A 332 21.13 4.96 -16.42
C VAL A 332 21.02 6.47 -16.66
N ARG A 333 21.93 7.28 -16.08
CA ARG A 333 21.94 8.75 -16.27
C ARG A 333 22.13 9.12 -17.74
N SER A 334 22.99 8.38 -18.46
CA SER A 334 23.19 8.55 -19.89
C SER A 334 21.92 8.22 -20.69
N ALA A 335 21.25 7.10 -20.38
CA ALA A 335 19.99 6.71 -21.02
C ALA A 335 18.86 7.72 -20.79
N VAL A 336 18.77 8.31 -19.58
CA VAL A 336 17.84 9.42 -19.30
C VAL A 336 18.14 10.63 -20.19
N ARG A 337 19.40 11.08 -20.24
CA ARG A 337 19.80 12.24 -21.05
C ARG A 337 19.56 12.03 -22.55
N SER A 338 19.79 10.81 -23.06
CA SER A 338 19.61 10.51 -24.49
C SER A 338 18.13 10.35 -24.87
N THR A 339 17.32 9.73 -24.01
CA THR A 339 15.90 9.45 -24.29
C THR A 339 15.03 10.67 -24.04
N LEU A 340 15.38 11.48 -23.05
CA LEU A 340 14.67 12.68 -22.62
C LEU A 340 15.59 13.93 -22.72
N PRO A 341 16.05 14.31 -23.93
CA PRO A 341 16.99 15.42 -24.10
C PRO A 341 16.42 16.78 -23.65
N ASP A 342 15.09 16.93 -23.68
CA ASP A 342 14.38 18.14 -23.31
C ASP A 342 13.99 18.19 -21.81
N ALA A 343 14.37 17.18 -21.03
CA ALA A 343 14.10 17.15 -19.60
C ALA A 343 14.83 18.28 -18.87
N LYS A 344 14.14 18.93 -17.93
CA LYS A 344 14.64 20.04 -17.11
C LYS A 344 14.70 19.64 -15.65
N ASP A 345 15.49 20.39 -14.88
CA ASP A 345 15.62 20.24 -13.43
C ASP A 345 15.95 18.80 -13.01
N VAL A 346 16.74 18.11 -13.84
CA VAL A 346 17.02 16.69 -13.65
C VAL A 346 17.97 16.51 -12.47
N THR A 347 17.48 15.89 -11.41
CA THR A 347 18.24 15.49 -10.24
C THR A 347 18.32 13.97 -10.15
N SER A 348 19.34 13.47 -9.45
CA SER A 348 19.45 12.02 -9.22
C SER A 348 20.30 11.68 -8.01
N GLY A 349 19.83 10.71 -7.24
CA GLY A 349 20.43 10.28 -5.97
C GLY A 349 19.78 9.00 -5.46
N GLY A 350 20.18 8.57 -4.28
CA GLY A 350 19.52 7.48 -3.54
C GLY A 350 18.66 8.01 -2.40
N LEU A 351 18.07 7.10 -1.64
CA LEU A 351 17.48 7.38 -0.33
C LEU A 351 18.27 6.61 0.72
N GLU A 352 18.52 7.20 1.90
CA GLU A 352 19.28 6.55 2.98
C GLU A 352 18.68 5.18 3.36
N ALA A 353 17.36 5.12 3.32
CA ALA A 353 16.54 3.94 3.55
C ALA A 353 16.66 2.83 2.47
N GLU A 354 17.20 3.14 1.29
CA GLU A 354 17.26 2.28 0.10
C GLU A 354 18.68 2.31 -0.49
N PRO A 355 19.63 1.55 0.09
CA PRO A 355 21.06 1.68 -0.22
C PRO A 355 21.42 1.36 -1.68
N ASN A 356 20.56 0.62 -2.39
CA ASN A 356 20.76 0.25 -3.80
C ASN A 356 19.84 1.03 -4.75
N LEU A 357 19.18 2.09 -4.30
CA LEU A 357 18.30 2.88 -5.16
C LEU A 357 19.11 3.93 -5.91
N LEU A 358 18.92 3.96 -7.24
CA LEU A 358 19.11 5.17 -8.03
C LEU A 358 17.74 5.70 -8.41
N LEU A 359 17.43 6.90 -7.94
CA LEU A 359 16.26 7.67 -8.34
C LEU A 359 16.71 8.84 -9.22
N VAL A 360 16.08 9.01 -10.37
CA VAL A 360 16.25 10.15 -11.27
C VAL A 360 14.90 10.85 -11.38
N GLN A 361 14.87 12.16 -11.17
CA GLN A 361 13.64 12.96 -11.19
C GLN A 361 13.87 14.22 -11.99
N GLY A 362 12.82 14.78 -12.57
CA GLY A 362 12.88 16.05 -13.27
C GLY A 362 11.53 16.43 -13.84
N THR A 363 11.54 17.39 -14.76
CA THR A 363 10.35 17.79 -15.51
C THR A 363 10.52 17.56 -17.00
N LEU A 364 9.44 17.16 -17.68
CA LEU A 364 9.37 16.97 -19.12
C LEU A 364 8.07 17.58 -19.61
N ASP A 365 8.13 18.52 -20.55
CA ASP A 365 6.97 19.27 -21.06
C ASP A 365 6.09 19.89 -19.95
N GLY A 366 6.70 20.33 -18.85
CA GLY A 366 5.99 20.90 -17.69
C GLY A 366 5.38 19.88 -16.72
N ALA A 367 5.46 18.58 -17.02
CA ALA A 367 5.02 17.50 -16.13
C ALA A 367 6.19 16.90 -15.36
N ARG A 368 5.95 16.32 -14.19
CA ARG A 368 6.99 15.62 -13.41
C ARG A 368 7.20 14.23 -13.97
N PHE A 369 8.45 13.77 -13.94
CA PHE A 369 8.79 12.36 -14.14
C PHE A 369 9.73 11.88 -13.04
N SER A 370 9.69 10.57 -12.80
CA SER A 370 10.59 9.87 -11.90
C SER A 370 10.92 8.50 -12.47
N PHE A 371 12.20 8.15 -12.42
CA PHE A 371 12.73 6.86 -12.85
C PHE A 371 13.59 6.26 -11.73
N GLY A 372 13.26 5.05 -11.30
CA GLY A 372 13.93 4.34 -10.21
C GLY A 372 14.51 3.01 -10.66
N VAL A 373 15.74 2.71 -10.22
CA VAL A 373 16.37 1.40 -10.34
C VAL A 373 16.74 0.89 -8.96
N ARG A 374 16.22 -0.29 -8.58
CA ARG A 374 16.48 -0.90 -7.27
C ARG A 374 16.52 -2.42 -7.34
N ASN A 375 17.30 -3.05 -6.48
CA ASN A 375 17.24 -4.50 -6.30
C ASN A 375 15.98 -4.90 -5.52
N SER A 376 15.36 -6.03 -5.89
CA SER A 376 14.34 -6.64 -5.05
C SER A 376 14.98 -7.22 -3.79
N GLY A 377 14.32 -7.08 -2.64
CA GLY A 377 14.74 -7.68 -1.37
C GLY A 377 14.51 -9.19 -1.33
N THR A 378 13.43 -9.67 -1.94
CA THR A 378 12.94 -11.05 -1.84
C THR A 378 13.29 -11.93 -3.04
N GLN A 379 13.50 -11.33 -4.21
CA GLN A 379 13.72 -12.07 -5.47
C GLN A 379 15.04 -11.65 -6.12
N ALA A 380 15.67 -12.55 -6.87
CA ALA A 380 16.88 -12.27 -7.65
C ALA A 380 16.54 -11.46 -8.93
N LYS A 381 16.01 -10.25 -8.75
CA LYS A 381 15.64 -9.33 -9.82
C LYS A 381 16.03 -7.89 -9.48
N THR A 382 16.29 -7.09 -10.52
CA THR A 382 16.48 -5.64 -10.42
C THR A 382 15.29 -4.95 -11.08
N SER A 383 14.57 -4.14 -10.32
CA SER A 383 13.34 -3.47 -10.75
C SER A 383 13.66 -2.12 -11.40
N LEU A 384 12.99 -1.84 -12.50
CA LEU A 384 12.99 -0.56 -13.20
C LEU A 384 11.58 0.03 -13.08
N SER A 385 11.45 1.23 -12.53
CA SER A 385 10.15 1.88 -12.35
C SER A 385 10.18 3.26 -12.98
N ALA A 386 9.25 3.52 -13.90
CA ALA A 386 9.06 4.84 -14.50
C ALA A 386 7.66 5.35 -14.16
N ARG A 387 7.56 6.63 -13.84
CA ARG A 387 6.29 7.29 -13.50
C ARG A 387 6.29 8.75 -13.90
N THR A 388 5.10 9.27 -14.20
CA THR A 388 4.84 10.66 -14.57
C THR A 388 3.45 11.04 -14.09
N ASP A 389 3.24 12.31 -13.74
CA ASP A 389 1.91 12.81 -13.38
C ASP A 389 1.05 13.16 -14.61
N GLU A 390 1.57 12.99 -15.83
CA GLU A 390 0.85 13.25 -17.08
C GLU A 390 0.87 12.04 -18.05
N PRO A 391 -0.27 11.34 -18.24
CA PRO A 391 -0.34 10.13 -19.07
C PRO A 391 0.11 10.30 -20.52
N ARG A 392 0.03 11.50 -21.08
CA ARG A 392 0.51 11.79 -22.44
C ARG A 392 2.01 11.52 -22.64
N LEU A 393 2.78 11.42 -21.54
CA LEU A 393 4.20 11.10 -21.55
C LEU A 393 4.49 9.59 -21.48
N GLU A 394 3.47 8.73 -21.46
CA GLU A 394 3.61 7.26 -21.41
C GLU A 394 4.64 6.76 -22.42
N GLU A 395 4.51 7.12 -23.70
CA GLU A 395 5.38 6.62 -24.77
C GLU A 395 6.86 6.95 -24.50
N ARG A 396 7.14 8.16 -23.98
CA ARG A 396 8.49 8.61 -23.62
C ARG A 396 9.03 7.84 -22.41
N MET A 397 8.18 7.56 -21.43
CA MET A 397 8.57 6.80 -20.24
C MET A 397 8.79 5.30 -20.55
N VAL A 398 8.01 4.73 -21.47
CA VAL A 398 8.21 3.36 -21.98
C VAL A 398 9.51 3.27 -22.76
N ALA A 399 9.81 4.24 -23.62
CA ALA A 399 11.10 4.31 -24.31
C ALA A 399 12.27 4.37 -23.32
N LEU A 400 12.13 5.13 -22.24
CA LEU A 400 13.16 5.21 -21.19
C LEU A 400 13.34 3.88 -20.45
N LEU A 401 12.24 3.18 -20.10
CA LEU A 401 12.31 1.84 -19.51
C LEU A 401 13.08 0.88 -20.41
N GLN A 402 12.79 0.87 -21.71
CA GLN A 402 13.48 0.01 -22.68
C GLN A 402 14.96 0.37 -22.79
N ALA A 403 15.29 1.66 -22.94
CA ALA A 403 16.68 2.11 -23.07
C ALA A 403 17.54 1.75 -21.84
N VAL A 404 16.97 1.86 -20.64
CA VAL A 404 17.67 1.47 -19.40
C VAL A 404 17.77 -0.05 -19.27
N ASP A 405 16.72 -0.78 -19.63
CA ASP A 405 16.75 -2.25 -19.65
C ASP A 405 17.87 -2.76 -20.57
N ASP A 406 17.96 -2.24 -21.80
CA ASP A 406 19.00 -2.59 -22.77
C ASP A 406 20.42 -2.25 -22.27
N ALA A 407 20.57 -1.13 -21.55
CA ALA A 407 21.85 -0.72 -20.99
C ALA A 407 22.31 -1.59 -19.80
N LEU A 408 21.37 -2.09 -18.99
CA LEU A 408 21.68 -2.81 -17.75
C LEU A 408 21.64 -4.33 -17.91
N ARG A 409 20.73 -4.86 -18.72
CA ARG A 409 20.50 -6.31 -18.86
C ARG A 409 21.77 -7.10 -19.21
N PRO A 410 22.65 -6.67 -20.13
CA PRO A 410 23.88 -7.41 -20.44
C PRO A 410 24.83 -7.52 -19.24
N ALA A 411 24.81 -6.53 -18.34
CA ALA A 411 25.67 -6.51 -17.16
C ALA A 411 25.04 -7.21 -15.95
N LEU A 412 23.71 -7.19 -15.82
CA LEU A 412 23.00 -7.72 -14.66
C LEU A 412 22.51 -9.15 -14.84
N ALA A 413 22.23 -9.60 -16.05
CA ALA A 413 21.83 -10.99 -16.28
C ALA A 413 23.01 -11.93 -15.92
N PRO A 414 22.73 -13.05 -15.22
CA PRO A 414 23.74 -14.08 -15.01
C PRO A 414 24.23 -14.61 -16.36
N SER A 415 25.53 -14.87 -16.43
CA SER A 415 26.24 -15.34 -17.63
C SER A 415 25.90 -16.79 -17.98
#